data_AF-A0A150N403-F1
#
_entry.id   AF-A0A150N403-F1
#
_cell.length_a   1.000
_cell.length_b   1.000
_cell.length_c   1.000
_cell.angle_alpha   90.00
_cell.angle_beta   90.00
_cell.angle_gamma   90.00
#
_symmetry.space_group_name_H-M   'P 1'
#
loop_
_entity.id
_entity.type
_entity.pdbx_description
1 polymer ?
#
loop_
_entity_poly.entity_id
_entity_poly.type
_entity_poly.pdbx_seq_one_letter_code
_entity_poly.pdbx_strand_id
1 'polypeptide(L)'
;MELNSAVGTLEDEGKEQQLAALIRRIESMPGCIRDYREWLSEQGVETTGMRAMGHAESVMSRFAHRVKSRRSWKDQGLRAFLKAMAARIDGAGWRKGRLEEEEPRRAASASTKSKRVEQAKRKAGRLLADVMRQNIPYLQQSSGTSIHQALSALRDGGWV
;
A
#
# COMPACT_ATOMS: atom_id res chain seq x y z
N MET A 1 9.68 12.40 -17.03
CA MET A 1 10.90 11.62 -16.72
C MET A 1 11.61 12.31 -15.57
N GLU A 2 11.45 11.82 -14.34
CA GLU A 2 12.13 12.34 -13.14
C GLU A 2 12.82 11.22 -12.32
N LEU A 3 12.73 9.95 -12.75
CA LEU A 3 13.28 8.81 -12.00
C LEU A 3 14.81 8.83 -11.87
N ASN A 4 15.50 9.45 -12.84
CA ASN A 4 16.96 9.53 -12.87
C ASN A 4 17.53 10.58 -11.90
N SER A 5 16.70 11.42 -11.27
CA SER A 5 17.20 12.47 -10.36
C SER A 5 17.76 11.91 -9.03
N ALA A 6 17.48 10.65 -8.73
CA ALA A 6 17.97 9.97 -7.52
C ALA A 6 19.30 9.21 -7.76
N VAL A 7 19.69 9.02 -9.02
CA VAL A 7 20.95 8.35 -9.37
C VAL A 7 22.11 9.30 -9.06
N GLY A 8 23.07 8.84 -8.24
CA GLY A 8 24.21 9.62 -7.75
C GLY A 8 23.97 10.31 -6.40
N THR A 9 22.90 9.97 -5.68
CA THR A 9 22.60 10.51 -4.34
C THR A 9 22.85 9.52 -3.20
N LEU A 10 23.05 8.24 -3.51
CA LEU A 10 23.43 7.22 -2.55
C LEU A 10 24.95 7.14 -2.41
N GLU A 11 25.41 7.03 -1.17
CA GLU A 11 26.83 6.93 -0.81
C GLU A 11 27.49 5.60 -1.21
N ASP A 12 26.68 4.59 -1.59
CA ASP A 12 27.10 3.22 -1.87
C ASP A 12 26.96 2.91 -3.36
N GLU A 13 28.09 2.72 -4.06
CA GLU A 13 28.16 2.42 -5.49
C GLU A 13 27.35 1.17 -5.88
N GLY A 14 27.28 0.17 -5.00
CA GLY A 14 26.52 -1.05 -5.26
C GLY A 14 25.01 -0.79 -5.29
N LYS A 15 24.53 0.10 -4.41
CA LYS A 15 23.12 0.52 -4.38
C LYS A 15 22.77 1.42 -5.55
N GLU A 16 23.69 2.27 -5.98
CA GLU A 16 23.53 3.10 -7.19
C GLU A 16 23.35 2.24 -8.44
N GLN A 17 24.18 1.21 -8.61
CA GLN A 17 24.04 0.27 -9.73
C GLN A 17 22.71 -0.49 -9.69
N GLN A 18 22.26 -0.89 -8.49
CA GLN A 18 20.94 -1.51 -8.32
C GLN A 18 19.79 -0.56 -8.65
N LEU A 19 19.88 0.71 -8.23
CA LEU A 19 18.89 1.73 -8.53
C LEU A 19 18.81 1.98 -10.05
N ALA A 20 19.95 2.13 -10.72
CA ALA A 20 20.01 2.29 -12.16
C ALA A 20 19.43 1.08 -12.91
N ALA A 21 19.72 -0.14 -12.44
CA ALA A 21 19.15 -1.36 -13.00
C ALA A 21 17.62 -1.43 -12.81
N LEU A 22 17.12 -1.01 -11.64
CA LEU A 22 15.69 -0.94 -11.35
C LEU A 22 14.99 0.07 -12.26
N ILE A 23 15.56 1.26 -12.43
CA ILE A 23 14.99 2.29 -13.32
C ILE A 23 14.91 1.76 -14.75
N ARG A 24 15.99 1.17 -15.28
CA ARG A 24 15.98 0.55 -16.62
C ARG A 24 14.90 -0.53 -16.76
N ARG A 25 14.70 -1.35 -15.72
CA ARG A 25 13.66 -2.39 -15.69
C ARG A 25 12.26 -1.79 -15.72
N ILE A 26 12.04 -0.72 -14.98
CA ILE A 26 10.75 0.00 -14.96
C ILE A 26 10.49 0.65 -16.33
N GLU A 27 11.49 1.33 -16.89
CA GLU A 27 11.40 1.96 -18.22
C GLU A 27 11.12 0.94 -19.33
N SER A 28 11.64 -0.29 -19.21
CA SER A 28 11.33 -1.38 -20.15
C SER A 28 9.87 -1.86 -20.10
N MET A 29 9.12 -1.50 -19.05
CA MET A 29 7.74 -1.94 -18.83
C MET A 29 6.86 -0.76 -18.42
N PRO A 30 6.60 0.22 -19.31
CA PRO A 30 5.91 1.46 -18.95
C PRO A 30 4.49 1.25 -18.40
N GLY A 31 3.84 0.12 -18.73
CA GLY A 31 2.52 -0.23 -18.20
C GLY A 31 2.52 -0.81 -16.79
N CYS A 32 3.67 -1.16 -16.19
CA CYS A 32 3.72 -1.88 -14.91
C CYS A 32 3.42 -1.00 -13.69
N ILE A 33 3.57 0.32 -13.81
CA ILE A 33 3.24 1.30 -12.76
C ILE A 33 1.81 1.83 -12.93
N ARG A 34 1.21 1.67 -14.10
CA ARG A 34 -0.16 2.12 -14.36
C ARG A 34 -1.15 1.31 -13.55
N ASP A 35 -2.21 1.95 -13.07
CA ASP A 35 -3.30 1.22 -12.42
C ASP A 35 -3.93 0.27 -13.45
N TYR A 36 -3.92 -1.02 -13.14
CA TYR A 36 -4.48 -2.04 -14.02
C TYR A 36 -5.99 -1.81 -14.27
N ARG A 37 -6.69 -1.12 -13.37
CA ARG A 37 -8.11 -0.77 -13.54
C ARG A 37 -8.31 0.21 -14.70
N GLU A 38 -7.40 1.18 -14.86
CA GLU A 38 -7.44 2.09 -16.02
C GLU A 38 -7.23 1.29 -17.30
N TRP A 39 -6.23 0.40 -17.31
CA TRP A 39 -6.00 -0.49 -18.45
C TRP A 39 -7.20 -1.37 -18.79
N LEU A 40 -7.86 -1.98 -17.79
CA LEU A 40 -9.07 -2.79 -18.00
C LEU A 40 -10.25 -1.96 -18.53
N SER A 41 -10.42 -0.73 -18.02
CA SER A 41 -11.48 0.16 -18.45
C SER A 41 -11.33 0.58 -19.93
N GLU A 42 -10.08 0.80 -20.38
CA GLU A 42 -9.78 1.08 -21.80
C GLU A 42 -10.13 -0.11 -22.71
N GLN A 43 -10.06 -1.34 -22.20
CA GLN A 43 -10.48 -2.56 -22.91
C GLN A 43 -11.99 -2.82 -22.85
N GLY A 44 -12.77 -1.91 -22.25
CA GLY A 44 -14.22 -2.03 -22.12
C GLY A 44 -14.68 -2.96 -20.99
N VAL A 45 -13.79 -3.33 -20.06
CA VAL A 45 -14.15 -4.12 -18.87
C VAL A 45 -14.66 -3.19 -17.79
N GLU A 46 -15.84 -3.49 -17.23
CA GLU A 46 -16.35 -2.75 -16.08
C GLU A 46 -15.47 -3.02 -14.84
N THR A 47 -14.81 -1.97 -14.34
CA THR A 47 -13.92 -2.06 -13.18
C THR A 47 -14.59 -1.66 -11.86
N THR A 48 -15.90 -1.39 -11.87
CA THR A 48 -16.66 -1.02 -10.68
C THR A 48 -16.53 -2.10 -9.61
N GLY A 49 -16.09 -1.72 -8.40
CA GLY A 49 -15.89 -2.65 -7.29
C GLY A 49 -14.55 -3.38 -7.27
N MET A 50 -13.70 -3.27 -8.30
CA MET A 50 -12.33 -3.80 -8.27
C MET A 50 -11.43 -2.98 -7.34
N ARG A 51 -10.53 -3.66 -6.63
CA ARG A 51 -9.58 -3.03 -5.69
C ARG A 51 -8.21 -2.86 -6.36
N ALA A 52 -7.53 -1.73 -6.13
CA ALA A 52 -6.17 -1.52 -6.61
C ALA A 52 -5.20 -2.63 -6.13
N MET A 53 -4.12 -2.85 -6.86
CA MET A 53 -3.18 -3.95 -6.58
C MET A 53 -2.57 -3.87 -5.17
N GLY A 54 -2.33 -2.66 -4.65
CA GLY A 54 -1.86 -2.46 -3.27
C GLY A 54 -2.80 -3.00 -2.20
N HIS A 55 -4.10 -3.14 -2.49
CA HIS A 55 -5.02 -3.84 -1.59
C HIS A 55 -4.67 -5.34 -1.50
N ALA A 56 -4.43 -6.00 -2.63
CA ALA A 56 -4.05 -7.41 -2.67
C ALA A 56 -2.72 -7.65 -1.96
N GLU A 57 -1.74 -6.76 -2.14
CA GLU A 57 -0.46 -6.80 -1.43
C GLU A 57 -0.66 -6.70 0.09
N SER A 58 -1.51 -5.78 0.54
CA SER A 58 -1.80 -5.62 1.97
C SER A 58 -2.49 -6.87 2.57
N VAL A 59 -3.39 -7.49 1.81
CA VAL A 59 -4.05 -8.74 2.20
C VAL A 59 -2.99 -9.85 2.31
N MET A 60 -2.20 -10.05 1.26
CA MET A 60 -1.19 -11.10 1.19
C MET A 60 -0.12 -10.94 2.29
N SER A 61 0.31 -9.72 2.59
CA SER A 61 1.24 -9.42 3.68
C SER A 61 0.70 -9.90 5.04
N ARG A 62 -0.58 -9.63 5.33
CA ARG A 62 -1.23 -10.14 6.55
C ARG A 62 -1.31 -11.67 6.58
N PHE A 63 -1.63 -12.29 5.44
CA PHE A 63 -1.63 -13.75 5.30
C PHE A 63 -0.25 -14.33 5.59
N ALA A 64 0.80 -13.82 4.94
CA ALA A 64 2.17 -14.26 5.12
C ALA A 64 2.62 -14.11 6.58
N HIS A 65 2.34 -12.97 7.22
CA HIS A 65 2.70 -12.74 8.61
C HIS A 65 2.05 -13.76 9.56
N ARG A 66 0.80 -14.14 9.30
CA ARG A 66 0.03 -15.06 10.16
C ARG A 66 0.31 -16.54 9.91
N VAL A 67 0.64 -16.90 8.68
CA VAL A 67 0.86 -18.28 8.26
C VAL A 67 2.34 -18.66 8.35
N LYS A 68 3.24 -17.81 7.86
CA LYS A 68 4.65 -18.18 7.62
C LYS A 68 5.58 -17.80 8.77
N SER A 69 5.27 -16.77 9.57
CA SER A 69 6.28 -16.20 10.47
C SER A 69 6.61 -17.04 11.71
N ARG A 70 5.69 -17.90 12.22
CA ARG A 70 5.87 -18.57 13.53
C ARG A 70 5.12 -19.90 13.77
N ARG A 71 4.49 -20.53 12.77
CA ARG A 71 3.67 -21.74 12.99
C ARG A 71 3.84 -22.76 11.88
N SER A 72 4.05 -24.02 12.26
CA SER A 72 3.87 -25.18 11.36
C SER A 72 2.40 -25.60 11.41
N TRP A 73 1.72 -25.48 10.28
CA TRP A 73 0.34 -25.91 10.12
C TRP A 73 0.32 -27.28 9.43
N LYS A 74 -0.53 -28.19 9.90
CA LYS A 74 -0.99 -29.29 9.02
C LYS A 74 -1.86 -28.69 7.91
N ASP A 75 -1.82 -29.24 6.70
CA ASP A 75 -2.54 -28.71 5.53
C ASP A 75 -4.02 -28.43 5.78
N GLN A 76 -4.69 -29.32 6.51
CA GLN A 76 -6.10 -29.15 6.87
C GLN A 76 -6.33 -27.91 7.76
N GLY A 77 -5.48 -27.72 8.77
CA GLY A 77 -5.53 -26.56 9.66
C GLY A 77 -5.18 -25.26 8.92
N LEU A 78 -4.21 -25.31 8.01
CA LEU A 78 -3.87 -24.17 7.16
C LEU A 78 -5.06 -23.75 6.30
N ARG A 79 -5.70 -24.69 5.58
CA ARG A 79 -6.88 -24.39 4.75
C ARG A 79 -8.03 -23.81 5.57
N ALA A 80 -8.31 -24.36 6.76
CA ALA A 80 -9.34 -23.83 7.65
C ALA A 80 -9.03 -22.40 8.12
N PHE A 81 -7.77 -22.13 8.48
CA PHE A 81 -7.31 -20.80 8.87
C PHE A 81 -7.32 -19.78 7.73
N LEU A 82 -6.96 -20.19 6.52
CA LEU A 82 -7.04 -19.31 5.35
C LEU A 82 -8.49 -18.90 5.06
N LYS A 83 -9.43 -19.86 5.08
CA LYS A 83 -10.87 -19.60 4.94
C LYS A 83 -11.41 -18.66 6.02
N ALA A 84 -10.99 -18.88 7.27
CA ALA A 84 -11.29 -18.01 8.40
C ALA A 84 -10.90 -16.55 8.16
N MET A 85 -9.64 -16.34 7.74
CA MET A 85 -9.10 -15.01 7.53
C MET A 85 -9.73 -14.32 6.32
N ALA A 86 -9.99 -15.05 5.24
CA ALA A 86 -10.71 -14.52 4.08
C ALA A 86 -12.08 -13.98 4.50
N ALA A 87 -12.90 -14.82 5.15
CA ALA A 87 -14.22 -14.40 5.66
C ALA A 87 -14.15 -13.16 6.56
N ARG A 88 -13.15 -13.11 7.46
CA ARG A 88 -12.94 -11.94 8.33
C ARG A 88 -12.57 -10.67 7.55
N ILE A 89 -11.73 -10.79 6.52
CA ILE A 89 -11.30 -9.65 5.69
C ILE A 89 -12.45 -9.14 4.83
N ASP A 90 -13.27 -10.06 4.32
CA ASP A 90 -14.45 -9.74 3.51
C ASP A 90 -15.62 -9.22 4.35
N GLY A 91 -15.49 -9.24 5.68
CA GLY A 91 -16.51 -8.76 6.60
C GLY A 91 -17.69 -9.73 6.77
N ALA A 92 -17.56 -10.96 6.26
CA ALA A 92 -18.52 -12.02 6.54
C ALA A 92 -18.41 -12.42 8.02
N GLY A 93 -19.45 -12.11 8.79
CA GLY A 93 -19.52 -12.44 10.21
C GLY A 93 -19.56 -13.95 10.40
N TRP A 94 -18.57 -14.52 11.08
CA TRP A 94 -18.58 -15.94 11.41
C TRP A 94 -19.53 -16.18 12.59
N ARG A 95 -20.82 -16.43 12.30
CA ARG A 95 -21.78 -16.90 13.30
C ARG A 95 -22.16 -18.36 13.01
N LYS A 96 -21.95 -19.22 14.00
CA LYS A 96 -22.47 -20.60 14.07
C LYS A 96 -22.20 -21.48 12.83
N GLY A 97 -20.96 -21.52 12.34
CA GLY A 97 -20.55 -22.56 11.36
C GLY A 97 -21.18 -22.45 9.97
N ARG A 98 -21.84 -21.35 9.61
CA ARG A 98 -22.37 -21.08 8.27
C ARG A 98 -21.85 -19.73 7.76
N LEU A 99 -21.51 -19.66 6.48
CA LEU A 99 -21.15 -18.42 5.78
C LEU A 99 -22.46 -17.73 5.40
N GLU A 100 -22.88 -16.74 6.18
CA GLU A 100 -23.98 -15.85 5.80
C GLU A 100 -23.34 -14.51 5.40
N GLU A 101 -23.73 -13.96 4.24
CA GLU A 101 -23.38 -12.59 3.86
C GLU A 101 -24.06 -11.63 4.85
N GLU A 102 -23.28 -10.84 5.59
CA GLU A 102 -23.84 -9.79 6.43
C GLU A 102 -24.24 -8.59 5.56
N GLU A 103 -25.56 -8.38 5.42
CA GLU A 103 -26.14 -7.07 5.13
C GLU A 103 -25.67 -6.02 6.18
N PRO A 104 -25.47 -4.75 5.78
CA PRO A 104 -24.45 -3.90 6.37
C PRO A 104 -24.91 -3.29 7.70
N ARG A 105 -24.43 -3.84 8.83
CA ARG A 105 -24.32 -3.08 10.10
C ARG A 105 -23.19 -2.03 10.06
N ARG A 106 -23.10 -1.26 8.97
CA ARG A 106 -22.11 -0.19 8.77
C ARG A 106 -22.40 1.05 9.63
N ALA A 107 -23.64 1.28 10.05
CA ALA A 107 -24.02 2.51 10.77
C ALA A 107 -23.42 2.63 12.19
N ALA A 108 -23.42 1.55 12.99
CA ALA A 108 -22.95 1.61 14.39
C ALA A 108 -21.40 1.59 14.53
N SER A 109 -20.69 1.08 13.52
CA SER A 109 -19.22 0.99 13.55
C SER A 109 -18.50 2.13 12.81
N ALA A 110 -19.23 2.96 12.04
CA ALA A 110 -18.66 4.07 11.27
C ALA A 110 -18.03 5.15 12.17
N SER A 111 -18.63 5.46 13.32
CA SER A 111 -18.12 6.46 14.29
C SER A 111 -16.77 6.05 14.90
N THR A 112 -16.60 4.78 15.26
CA THR A 112 -15.33 4.28 15.83
C THR A 112 -14.29 4.04 14.75
N LYS A 113 -14.72 3.64 13.53
CA LYS A 113 -13.83 3.49 12.37
C LYS A 113 -13.30 4.85 11.91
N SER A 114 -14.12 5.90 11.85
CA SER A 114 -13.66 7.24 11.45
C SER A 114 -12.61 7.78 12.41
N LYS A 115 -12.84 7.66 13.73
CA LYS A 115 -11.86 8.07 14.76
C LYS A 115 -10.55 7.28 14.68
N ARG A 116 -10.61 5.97 14.40
CA ARG A 116 -9.42 5.13 14.22
C ARG A 116 -8.67 5.45 12.92
N VAL A 117 -9.39 5.73 11.84
CA VAL A 117 -8.81 6.16 10.56
C VAL A 117 -8.15 7.53 10.71
N GLU A 118 -8.79 8.48 11.40
CA GLU A 118 -8.19 9.76 11.73
C GLU A 118 -6.92 9.62 12.57
N GLN A 119 -6.96 8.79 13.62
CA GLN A 119 -5.79 8.54 14.45
C GLN A 119 -4.67 7.86 13.66
N ALA A 120 -4.99 6.95 12.74
CA ALA A 120 -4.03 6.32 11.85
C ALA A 120 -3.44 7.32 10.86
N LYS A 121 -4.26 8.22 10.26
CA LYS A 121 -3.78 9.33 9.41
C LYS A 121 -2.84 10.26 10.18
N ARG A 122 -3.20 10.64 11.41
CA ARG A 122 -2.36 11.48 12.29
C ARG A 122 -1.04 10.80 12.67
N LYS A 123 -1.04 9.48 12.89
CA LYS A 123 0.19 8.70 13.18
C LYS A 123 1.03 8.52 11.93
N ALA A 124 0.42 8.23 10.78
CA ALA A 124 1.10 8.11 9.50
C ALA A 124 1.75 9.43 9.09
N GLY A 125 1.05 10.56 9.23
CA GLY A 125 1.60 11.90 8.99
C GLY A 125 2.79 12.22 9.89
N ARG A 126 2.74 11.87 11.19
CA ARG A 126 3.89 12.02 12.10
C ARG A 126 5.07 11.15 11.69
N LEU A 127 4.84 9.87 11.42
CA LEU A 127 5.90 8.96 10.99
C LEU A 127 6.52 9.40 9.66
N LEU A 128 5.73 9.90 8.71
CA LEU A 128 6.22 10.50 7.48
C LEU A 128 7.05 11.75 7.76
N ALA A 129 6.57 12.67 8.60
CA ALA A 129 7.32 13.85 8.98
C ALA A 129 8.65 13.48 9.68
N ASP A 130 8.65 12.48 10.55
CA ASP A 130 9.85 12.02 11.26
C ASP A 130 10.83 11.30 10.32
N VAL A 131 10.33 10.51 9.35
CA VAL A 131 11.15 9.86 8.32
C VAL A 131 11.72 10.89 7.33
N MET A 132 10.98 11.96 7.02
CA MET A 132 11.43 12.99 6.07
C MET A 132 12.23 14.12 6.72
N ARG A 133 12.23 14.25 8.05
CA ARG A 133 13.14 15.15 8.77
C ARG A 133 14.56 14.64 8.58
N GLN A 134 15.32 15.34 7.75
CA GLN A 134 16.78 15.24 7.58
C GLN A 134 17.34 13.93 6.99
N ASN A 135 16.54 12.88 6.75
CA ASN A 135 17.05 11.62 6.17
C ASN A 135 17.04 11.56 4.64
N ILE A 136 16.47 12.55 3.95
CA ILE A 136 16.43 12.57 2.48
C ILE A 136 17.20 13.80 2.01
N PRO A 137 18.49 13.64 1.62
CA PRO A 137 19.34 14.75 1.16
C PRO A 137 18.73 15.54 0.00
N TYR A 138 17.96 14.86 -0.85
CA TYR A 138 17.24 15.45 -1.99
C TYR A 138 16.24 16.56 -1.60
N LEU A 139 15.71 16.54 -0.37
CA LEU A 139 14.80 17.58 0.15
C LEU A 139 15.52 18.77 0.81
N GLN A 140 16.85 18.70 0.97
CA GLN A 140 17.65 19.83 1.46
C GLN A 140 18.13 20.74 0.33
N GLN A 141 18.13 20.26 -0.91
CA GLN A 141 18.44 21.07 -2.08
C GLN A 141 17.19 21.84 -2.53
N SER A 142 17.34 23.15 -2.75
CA SER A 142 16.29 24.02 -3.30
C SER A 142 16.04 23.68 -4.77
N SER A 143 15.44 22.54 -5.03
CA SER A 143 15.07 22.13 -6.38
C SER A 143 13.63 22.60 -6.63
N GLY A 144 13.45 23.54 -7.56
CA GLY A 144 12.13 24.00 -8.01
C GLY A 144 11.35 22.96 -8.81
N THR A 145 11.56 21.67 -8.54
CA THR A 145 10.97 20.54 -9.26
C THR A 145 9.60 20.19 -8.68
N SER A 146 8.73 19.61 -9.52
CA SER A 146 7.39 19.17 -9.12
C SER A 146 7.41 18.14 -8.00
N ILE A 147 8.42 17.27 -7.96
CA ILE A 147 8.62 16.29 -6.88
C ILE A 147 8.98 16.98 -5.56
N HIS A 148 9.89 17.96 -5.57
CA HIS A 148 10.23 18.69 -4.36
C HIS A 148 9.01 19.41 -3.80
N GLN A 149 8.18 20.02 -4.65
CA GLN A 149 6.92 20.65 -4.23
C GLN A 149 5.92 19.64 -3.66
N ALA A 150 5.74 18.48 -4.32
CA ALA A 150 4.84 17.43 -3.84
C ALA A 150 5.29 16.83 -2.49
N LEU A 151 6.58 16.59 -2.32
CA LEU A 151 7.16 16.08 -1.08
C LEU A 151 7.20 17.14 0.03
N SER A 152 7.43 18.41 -0.31
CA SER A 152 7.33 19.53 0.64
C SER A 152 5.89 19.73 1.10
N ALA A 153 4.91 19.65 0.19
CA ALA A 153 3.49 19.71 0.55
C ALA A 153 3.08 18.57 1.50
N LEU A 154 3.65 17.38 1.32
CA LEU A 154 3.49 16.24 2.23
C LEU A 154 4.15 16.48 3.61
N ARG A 155 5.34 17.10 3.65
CA ARG A 155 6.02 17.48 4.90
C ARG A 155 5.24 18.51 5.69
N ASP A 156 4.70 19.51 5.01
CA ASP A 156 4.03 20.67 5.62
C ASP A 156 2.55 20.38 5.94
N GLY A 157 2.10 19.13 5.71
CA GLY A 157 0.76 18.66 6.08
C GLY A 157 -0.37 19.27 5.25
N GLY A 158 -0.07 19.79 4.05
CA GLY A 158 -1.02 20.46 3.17
C GLY A 158 -2.01 19.50 2.52
N TRP A 159 -3.03 19.09 3.26
CA TRP A 159 -4.27 18.53 2.71
C TRP A 159 -5.42 19.45 3.15
N VAL A 160 -5.91 20.26 2.21
CA VAL A 160 -7.26 20.88 2.24
C VAL A 160 -8.16 20.04 1.36
#